data_AF-A0A377YSN0-F1
#
_entry.id   AF-A0A377YSN0-F1
#
_cell.length_a   1.000
_cell.length_b   1.000
_cell.length_c   1.000
_cell.angle_alpha   90.00
_cell.angle_beta   90.00
_cell.angle_gamma   90.00
#
_symmetry.space_group_name_H-M   'P 1'
#
loop_
_entity.id
_entity.type
_entity.pdbx_description
1 polymer ?
#
loop_
_entity_poly.entity_id
_entity_poly.type
_entity_poly.pdbx_seq_one_letter_code
_entity_poly.pdbx_strand_id
1 'polypeptide(L)'
;MVMYLGRCVEKGTKDQIFNNPRHPYTQALLSATPRLNPDDRRERIKLTGELPSPLNPPPGCAFNARCRRRFGPCTQLQPQLKDYGGQLVACFAVDQDENPQKSTPDGALPVPWPGASLPPWIKPGAYAYCRSLCHALRAFFVDYPKK
;
A
#
# COMPACT_ATOMS: atom_id res chain seq x y z
N MET A 1 -20.15 11.39 -0.53
CA MET A 1 -18.83 12.04 -0.68
C MET A 1 -18.22 12.23 0.70
N VAL A 2 -16.94 11.91 0.89
CA VAL A 2 -16.22 12.05 2.15
C VAL A 2 -14.98 12.93 1.95
N MET A 3 -14.79 13.91 2.82
CA MET A 3 -13.70 14.88 2.75
C MET A 3 -12.89 14.93 4.06
N TYR A 4 -11.63 15.32 3.95
CA TYR A 4 -10.75 15.61 5.09
C TYR A 4 -9.84 16.79 4.77
N LEU A 5 -9.88 17.84 5.61
CA LEU A 5 -9.12 19.08 5.44
C LEU A 5 -9.18 19.65 4.01
N GLY A 6 -10.41 19.76 3.48
CA GLY A 6 -10.67 20.29 2.14
C GLY A 6 -10.34 19.36 0.97
N ARG A 7 -9.80 18.14 1.23
CA ARG A 7 -9.47 17.16 0.18
C ARG A 7 -10.52 16.07 0.11
N CYS A 8 -10.94 15.71 -1.11
CA CYS A 8 -11.75 14.52 -1.36
C CYS A 8 -10.91 13.28 -1.07
N VAL A 9 -11.33 12.47 -0.09
CA VAL A 9 -10.62 11.23 0.27
C VAL A 9 -11.32 9.99 -0.25
N GLU A 10 -12.65 10.05 -0.38
CA GLU A 10 -13.46 8.93 -0.86
C GLU A 10 -14.80 9.39 -1.44
N LYS A 11 -15.18 8.87 -2.60
CA LYS A 11 -16.44 9.14 -3.29
C LYS A 11 -17.00 7.83 -3.85
N GLY A 12 -18.27 7.57 -3.58
CA GLY A 12 -19.00 6.40 -4.07
C GLY A 12 -20.48 6.54 -3.73
N THR A 13 -21.25 5.50 -4.04
CA THR A 13 -22.65 5.40 -3.62
C THR A 13 -22.76 5.31 -2.09
N LYS A 14 -23.95 5.55 -1.56
CA LYS A 14 -24.22 5.38 -0.13
C LYS A 14 -23.82 3.97 0.31
N ASP A 15 -24.26 2.94 -0.41
CA ASP A 15 -24.02 1.55 -0.02
C ASP A 15 -22.54 1.20 -0.04
N GLN A 16 -21.79 1.66 -1.04
CA GLN A 16 -20.33 1.49 -1.07
C GLN A 16 -19.66 2.10 0.15
N ILE A 17 -19.98 3.36 0.48
CA ILE A 17 -19.35 4.07 1.60
C ILE A 17 -19.72 3.45 2.94
N PHE A 18 -20.99 3.09 3.15
CA PHE A 18 -21.44 2.56 4.43
C PHE A 18 -21.03 1.10 4.64
N ASN A 19 -21.09 0.26 3.60
CA ASN A 19 -20.86 -1.19 3.71
C ASN A 19 -19.41 -1.58 3.44
N ASN A 20 -18.73 -0.89 2.52
CA ASN A 20 -17.34 -1.18 2.16
C ASN A 20 -16.48 0.11 2.09
N PRO A 21 -16.30 0.82 3.21
CA PRO A 21 -15.41 1.98 3.25
C PRO A 21 -13.95 1.58 3.02
N ARG A 22 -13.33 2.12 1.97
CA ARG A 22 -11.96 1.78 1.56
C ARG A 22 -10.92 2.67 2.24
N HIS A 23 -11.19 3.97 2.39
CA HIS A 23 -10.22 4.90 2.97
C HIS A 23 -10.15 4.72 4.51
N PRO A 24 -8.94 4.62 5.12
CA PRO A 24 -8.81 4.44 6.57
C PRO A 24 -9.50 5.51 7.42
N TYR A 25 -9.57 6.75 6.91
CA TYR A 25 -10.35 7.82 7.54
C TYR A 25 -11.87 7.51 7.57
N THR A 26 -12.45 7.10 6.45
CA THR A 26 -13.87 6.75 6.35
C THR A 26 -14.21 5.55 7.24
N GLN A 27 -13.33 4.54 7.27
CA GLN A 27 -13.44 3.40 8.18
C GLN A 27 -13.52 3.87 9.63
N ALA A 28 -12.61 4.76 10.04
CA ALA A 28 -12.59 5.29 11.39
C ALA A 28 -13.84 6.12 11.72
N LEU A 29 -14.28 6.98 10.80
CA LEU A 29 -15.51 7.78 10.95
C LEU A 29 -16.72 6.88 11.21
N LEU A 30 -16.91 5.86 10.38
CA LEU A 30 -18.05 4.94 10.48
C LEU A 30 -17.94 3.99 11.68
N SER A 31 -16.74 3.69 12.15
CA SER A 31 -16.54 2.92 13.39
C SER A 31 -16.92 3.69 14.66
N ALA A 32 -16.91 5.03 14.58
CA ALA A 32 -17.27 5.90 15.70
C ALA A 32 -18.78 6.19 15.76
N THR A 33 -19.55 5.87 14.72
CA THR A 33 -20.99 6.09 14.69
C THR A 33 -21.71 5.04 15.56
N PRO A 34 -22.39 5.44 16.64
CA PRO A 34 -23.16 4.51 17.45
C PRO A 34 -24.31 3.94 16.62
N ARG A 35 -24.59 2.65 16.81
CA ARG A 35 -25.73 1.96 16.20
C ARG A 35 -26.82 1.71 17.24
N LEU A 36 -28.08 1.72 16.77
CA LEU A 36 -29.26 1.50 17.61
C LEU A 36 -29.29 0.08 18.17
N ASN A 37 -28.97 -0.91 17.32
CA ASN A 37 -28.88 -2.29 17.72
C ASN A 37 -27.46 -2.59 18.30
N PRO A 38 -27.35 -3.09 19.54
CA PRO A 38 -26.10 -3.50 20.16
C PRO A 38 -25.26 -4.48 19.34
N ASP A 39 -25.92 -5.41 18.64
CA ASP A 39 -25.27 -6.50 17.91
C ASP A 39 -24.63 -6.03 16.59
N ASP A 40 -25.11 -4.90 16.06
CA ASP A 40 -24.60 -4.32 14.82
C ASP A 40 -23.38 -3.40 15.05
N ARG A 41 -22.94 -3.23 16.31
CA ARG A 41 -21.86 -2.29 16.66
C ARG A 41 -20.55 -2.72 16.02
N ARG A 42 -19.93 -1.78 15.29
CA ARG A 42 -18.60 -1.96 14.71
C ARG A 42 -17.54 -1.85 15.80
N GLU A 43 -16.44 -2.57 15.62
CA GLU A 43 -15.25 -2.37 16.42
C GLU A 43 -14.75 -0.93 16.23
N ARG A 44 -14.58 -0.20 17.34
CA ARG A 44 -14.23 1.21 17.31
C ARG A 44 -12.75 1.39 16.97
N ILE A 45 -12.47 2.01 15.83
CA ILE A 45 -11.12 2.38 15.42
C ILE A 45 -10.76 3.70 16.10
N LYS A 46 -9.86 3.65 17.08
CA LYS A 46 -9.32 4.86 17.71
C LYS A 46 -8.28 5.50 16.79
N LEU A 47 -8.52 6.74 16.38
CA LEU A 47 -7.53 7.54 15.68
C LEU A 47 -6.53 8.10 16.69
N THR A 48 -5.25 7.77 16.51
CA THR A 48 -4.13 8.31 17.29
C THR A 48 -3.46 9.47 16.57
N GLY A 49 -2.73 10.31 17.29
CA GLY A 49 -2.02 11.47 16.72
C GLY A 49 -2.82 12.76 16.70
N GLU A 50 -2.12 13.86 16.43
CA GLU A 50 -2.68 15.21 16.47
C GLU A 50 -3.38 15.59 15.16
N LEU A 51 -4.36 16.50 15.27
CA LEU A 51 -5.03 17.08 14.11
C LEU A 51 -4.10 18.12 13.47
N PRO A 52 -3.69 17.96 12.20
CA PRO A 52 -2.83 18.95 11.56
C PRO A 52 -3.61 20.24 11.32
N SER A 53 -2.89 21.37 11.42
CA SER A 53 -3.48 22.70 11.20
C SER A 53 -4.00 22.83 9.75
N PRO A 54 -5.25 23.27 9.54
CA PRO A 54 -5.79 23.53 8.21
C PRO A 54 -5.02 24.61 7.43
N LEU A 55 -4.37 25.54 8.15
CA LEU A 55 -3.62 26.65 7.55
C LEU A 55 -2.25 26.23 7.01
N ASN A 56 -1.69 25.13 7.51
CA ASN A 56 -0.42 24.59 7.06
C ASN A 56 -0.51 23.07 6.90
N PRO A 57 -1.20 22.60 5.84
CA PRO A 57 -1.38 21.17 5.63
C PRO A 57 -0.02 20.51 5.37
N PRO A 58 0.23 19.32 5.93
CA PRO A 58 1.51 18.64 5.75
C PRO A 58 1.75 18.32 4.27
N PRO A 59 3.03 18.22 3.86
CA PRO A 59 3.36 17.67 2.54
C PRO A 59 2.81 16.24 2.44
N GLY A 60 2.31 15.92 1.25
CA GLY A 60 1.68 14.63 0.98
C GLY A 60 0.24 14.49 1.49
N CYS A 61 -0.14 13.29 1.93
CA CYS A 61 -1.50 12.94 2.32
C CYS A 61 -1.91 13.72 3.59
N ALA A 62 -3.00 14.50 3.53
CA ALA A 62 -3.49 15.27 4.68
C ALA A 62 -3.78 14.42 5.93
N PHE A 63 -4.13 13.14 5.75
CA PHE A 63 -4.46 12.22 6.84
C PHE A 63 -3.26 11.44 7.39
N ASN A 64 -2.04 11.65 6.88
CA ASN A 64 -0.89 10.82 7.22
C ASN A 64 -0.60 10.76 8.73
N ALA A 65 -0.75 11.88 9.46
CA ALA A 65 -0.44 11.96 10.89
C ALA A 65 -1.34 11.08 11.78
N ARG A 66 -2.56 10.77 11.32
CA ARG A 66 -3.57 10.01 12.07
C ARG A 66 -3.92 8.66 11.42
N CYS A 67 -3.27 8.34 10.30
CA CYS A 67 -3.56 7.13 9.53
C CYS A 67 -2.86 5.92 10.13
N ARG A 68 -3.63 4.88 10.50
CA ARG A 68 -3.09 3.58 10.95
C ARG A 68 -2.33 2.80 9.87
N ARG A 69 -2.56 3.12 8.59
CA ARG A 69 -1.90 2.50 7.41
C ARG A 69 -0.88 3.45 6.76
N ARG A 70 -0.30 4.39 7.51
CA ARG A 70 0.70 5.32 6.99
C ARG A 70 1.99 4.56 6.66
N PHE A 71 2.58 4.87 5.51
CA PHE A 71 3.93 4.44 5.13
C PHE A 71 4.62 5.53 4.29
N GLY A 72 5.86 5.28 3.85
CA GLY A 72 6.78 6.28 3.28
C GLY A 72 6.16 7.34 2.34
N PRO A 73 5.52 6.96 1.23
CA PRO A 73 4.94 7.90 0.27
C PRO A 73 3.89 8.85 0.86
N CYS A 74 3.20 8.46 1.95
CA CYS A 74 2.14 9.26 2.55
C CYS A 74 2.60 10.63 3.07
N THR A 75 3.88 10.78 3.42
CA THR A 75 4.43 12.03 3.99
C THR A 75 5.02 12.97 2.94
N GLN A 76 5.16 12.51 1.69
CA GLN A 76 5.85 13.23 0.63
C GLN A 76 4.92 13.51 -0.54
N LEU A 77 4.07 12.55 -0.89
CA LEU A 77 3.23 12.59 -2.07
C LEU A 77 1.75 12.68 -1.70
N GLN A 78 1.01 13.48 -2.46
CA GLN A 78 -0.44 13.58 -2.31
C GLN A 78 -1.10 12.45 -3.12
N PRO A 79 -1.88 11.56 -2.50
CA PRO A 79 -2.58 10.53 -3.24
C PRO A 79 -3.63 11.17 -4.17
N GLN A 80 -3.68 10.66 -5.39
CA GLN A 80 -4.68 11.01 -6.39
C GLN A 80 -5.95 10.21 -6.17
N LEU A 81 -7.10 10.80 -6.53
CA LEU A 81 -8.38 10.11 -6.49
C LEU A 81 -8.45 9.11 -7.66
N LYS A 82 -8.41 7.81 -7.37
CA LYS A 82 -8.45 6.74 -8.37
C LYS A 82 -9.71 5.89 -8.23
N ASP A 83 -10.18 5.32 -9.32
CA ASP A 83 -11.36 4.43 -9.33
C ASP A 83 -10.97 3.00 -8.96
N TYR A 84 -11.72 2.42 -8.03
CA TYR A 84 -11.63 1.03 -7.64
C TYR A 84 -13.02 0.38 -7.64
N GLY A 85 -13.49 0.01 -8.82
CA GLY A 85 -14.80 -0.63 -8.99
C GLY A 85 -15.96 0.34 -8.80
N GLY A 86 -15.87 1.54 -9.37
CA GLY A 86 -16.87 2.60 -9.27
C GLY A 86 -16.82 3.41 -7.98
N GLN A 87 -15.83 3.15 -7.12
CA GLN A 87 -15.57 3.89 -5.89
C GLN A 87 -14.22 4.60 -6.03
N LEU A 88 -14.28 5.92 -5.98
CA LEU A 88 -13.14 6.81 -6.12
C LEU A 88 -12.46 7.00 -4.75
N VAL A 89 -11.18 6.65 -4.63
CA VAL A 89 -10.43 6.68 -3.36
C VAL A 89 -9.06 7.33 -3.55
N ALA A 90 -8.71 8.25 -2.66
CA ALA A 90 -7.40 8.90 -2.64
C ALA A 90 -6.51 8.32 -1.53
N CYS A 91 -5.94 7.13 -1.75
CA CYS A 91 -5.11 6.45 -0.75
C CYS A 91 -4.05 5.55 -1.39
N PHE A 92 -2.78 5.66 -0.96
CA PHE A 92 -1.72 4.77 -1.43
C PHE A 92 -1.85 3.34 -0.89
N ALA A 93 -2.36 3.18 0.33
CA ALA A 93 -2.50 1.85 0.92
C ALA A 93 -3.59 1.04 0.18
N VAL A 94 -4.67 1.69 -0.27
CA VAL A 94 -5.68 1.04 -1.13
C VAL A 94 -5.11 0.71 -2.50
N ASP A 95 -4.27 1.59 -3.06
CA ASP A 95 -3.57 1.33 -4.32
C ASP A 95 -2.66 0.09 -4.24
N GLN A 96 -2.01 -0.14 -3.09
CA GLN A 96 -1.22 -1.36 -2.86
C GLN A 96 -2.08 -2.62 -2.73
N ASP A 97 -3.21 -2.53 -2.03
CA ASP A 97 -4.15 -3.66 -1.88
C ASP A 97 -4.69 -4.11 -3.26
N GLU A 98 -4.96 -3.16 -4.14
CA GLU A 98 -5.57 -3.39 -5.46
C GLU A 98 -4.52 -3.64 -6.56
N ASN A 99 -3.26 -3.25 -6.34
CA ASN A 99 -2.16 -3.50 -7.28
C ASN A 99 -0.89 -4.01 -6.58
N PRO A 100 -0.88 -5.30 -6.16
CA PRO A 100 0.26 -5.88 -5.43
C PRO A 100 1.54 -6.00 -6.27
N GLN A 101 1.44 -5.94 -7.60
CA GLN A 101 2.58 -6.17 -8.51
C GLN A 101 3.44 -4.91 -8.71
N LYS A 102 2.85 -3.71 -8.55
CA LYS A 102 3.56 -2.42 -8.62
C LYS A 102 4.43 -2.09 -7.39
N SER A 103 4.32 -2.85 -6.29
CA SER A 103 5.12 -2.60 -5.08
C SER A 103 6.53 -3.20 -5.13
N THR A 104 6.86 -3.96 -6.18
CA THR A 104 8.25 -4.33 -6.48
C THR A 104 8.84 -3.19 -7.31
N PRO A 105 9.95 -2.55 -6.91
CA PRO A 105 10.74 -1.81 -7.89
C PRO A 105 11.14 -2.81 -8.97
N ASP A 106 11.22 -2.37 -10.22
CA ASP A 106 11.85 -3.09 -11.32
C ASP A 106 13.32 -3.40 -10.96
N GLY A 107 13.47 -4.47 -10.18
CA GLY A 107 14.70 -5.08 -9.70
C GLY A 107 14.54 -6.61 -9.70
N ALA A 108 13.66 -7.10 -10.57
CA ALA A 108 13.60 -8.47 -11.00
C ALA A 108 13.65 -8.39 -12.55
N LEU A 109 14.49 -9.13 -13.26
CA LEU A 109 14.76 -10.55 -13.07
C LEU A 109 16.10 -10.95 -13.73
N PRO A 110 16.73 -12.08 -13.34
CA PRO A 110 17.62 -12.79 -14.24
C PRO A 110 16.78 -13.39 -15.37
N VAL A 111 16.90 -12.86 -16.59
CA VAL A 111 16.42 -13.52 -17.81
C VAL A 111 17.50 -13.46 -18.90
N PRO A 112 17.95 -14.60 -19.46
CA PRO A 112 18.80 -14.62 -20.64
C PRO A 112 17.91 -14.57 -21.89
N TRP A 113 17.85 -13.43 -22.56
CA TRP A 113 17.25 -13.36 -23.90
C TRP A 113 18.33 -13.69 -24.94
N PRO A 114 18.06 -14.57 -25.94
CA PRO A 114 19.05 -14.87 -26.96
C PRO A 114 19.15 -13.66 -27.91
N GLY A 115 20.30 -12.98 -27.88
CA GLY A 115 20.64 -11.96 -28.88
C GLY A 115 20.88 -10.54 -28.38
N ALA A 116 20.84 -10.26 -27.07
CA ALA A 116 21.22 -8.94 -26.56
C ALA A 116 22.76 -8.84 -26.46
N SER A 117 23.37 -7.98 -27.28
CA SER A 117 24.78 -7.61 -27.15
C SER A 117 24.98 -6.74 -25.91
N LEU A 118 26.00 -7.07 -25.12
CA LEU A 118 26.35 -6.36 -23.88
C LEU A 118 26.77 -4.91 -24.17
N PRO A 119 26.37 -3.92 -23.35
CA PRO A 119 26.86 -2.55 -23.48
C PRO A 119 28.38 -2.45 -23.21
N PRO A 120 29.09 -1.53 -23.89
CA PRO A 120 30.55 -1.55 -24.07
C PRO A 120 31.38 -1.26 -22.81
N TRP A 121 30.75 -0.91 -21.68
CA TRP A 121 31.41 -0.63 -20.41
C TRP A 121 31.44 -1.83 -19.45
N ILE A 122 30.81 -2.95 -19.81
CA ILE A 122 30.86 -4.20 -19.05
C ILE A 122 32.20 -4.88 -19.33
N LYS A 123 33.13 -4.85 -18.37
CA LYS A 123 34.42 -5.54 -18.47
C LYS A 123 34.22 -7.07 -18.46
N PRO A 124 34.93 -7.83 -19.32
CA PRO A 124 34.86 -9.29 -19.31
C PRO A 124 35.52 -9.81 -18.03
N GLY A 125 34.72 -10.33 -17.10
CA GLY A 125 35.21 -10.89 -15.83
C GLY A 125 34.26 -10.75 -14.63
N ALA A 126 33.22 -9.92 -14.70
CA ALA A 126 32.31 -9.71 -13.56
C ALA A 126 31.30 -10.86 -13.32
N TYR A 127 31.25 -11.87 -14.21
CA TYR A 127 30.31 -13.00 -14.12
C TYR A 127 30.90 -14.26 -13.46
N ALA A 128 31.97 -14.16 -12.68
CA ALA A 128 32.62 -15.33 -12.08
C ALA A 128 32.22 -15.63 -10.62
N TYR A 129 31.37 -14.83 -9.96
CA TYR A 129 31.10 -15.04 -8.52
C TYR A 129 29.67 -15.49 -8.14
N CYS A 130 28.75 -15.62 -9.10
CA CYS A 130 27.34 -15.97 -8.79
C CYS A 130 26.88 -17.34 -9.32
N ARG A 131 27.81 -18.28 -9.56
CA ARG A 131 27.45 -19.65 -10.00
C ARG A 131 27.86 -20.77 -9.04
N SER A 132 28.73 -20.51 -8.06
CA SER A 132 29.12 -21.53 -7.06
C SER A 132 28.25 -21.54 -5.80
N LEU A 133 27.46 -20.50 -5.50
CA LEU A 133 26.55 -20.51 -4.34
C LEU A 133 25.14 -21.06 -4.64
N CYS A 134 24.72 -21.08 -5.91
CA CYS A 134 23.36 -21.51 -6.28
C CYS A 134 23.20 -23.04 -6.34
N HIS A 135 24.30 -23.80 -6.46
CA HIS A 135 24.28 -25.27 -6.38
C HIS A 135 24.40 -25.81 -4.95
N ALA A 136 24.86 -25.02 -3.98
CA ALA A 136 25.07 -25.47 -2.60
C ALA A 136 23.82 -25.38 -1.69
N LEU A 137 22.82 -24.55 -2.04
CA LEU A 137 21.63 -24.37 -1.19
C LEU A 137 20.36 -25.09 -1.68
N ARG A 138 20.45 -25.89 -2.75
CA ARG A 138 19.33 -26.75 -3.19
C ARG A 138 19.32 -28.13 -2.52
N ALA A 139 20.34 -28.44 -1.70
CA ALA A 139 20.49 -29.72 -1.00
C ALA A 139 20.07 -29.67 0.49
N PHE A 140 19.64 -28.52 1.02
CA PHE A 140 19.34 -28.37 2.46
C PHE A 140 17.85 -28.40 2.82
N PHE A 141 16.96 -28.67 1.86
CA PHE A 141 15.50 -28.58 2.05
C PHE A 141 14.76 -29.91 1.82
N VAL A 142 15.40 -31.06 2.13
CA VAL A 142 14.78 -32.41 1.98
C VAL A 142 14.74 -33.26 3.25
N ASP A 143 15.35 -32.87 4.37
CA ASP A 143 15.21 -33.63 5.63
C ASP A 143 14.94 -32.73 6.83
N TYR A 144 13.66 -32.55 7.15
CA TYR A 144 13.22 -32.10 8.47
C TYR A 144 12.28 -33.17 9.06
N PRO A 145 12.69 -33.92 10.08
CA PRO A 145 11.81 -34.91 10.70
C PRO A 145 10.76 -34.21 11.56
N LYS A 146 9.51 -34.65 11.41
CA LYS A 146 8.41 -34.32 12.32
C LYS A 146 8.73 -34.80 13.74
N LYS A 147 8.66 -33.90 14.71
CA LYS A 147 8.31 -34.19 16.10
C LYS A 147 7.21 -33.23 16.51
#